data_AF-A0A2N2FF28-F1
#
_entry.id   AF-A0A2N2FF28-F1
#
_cell.length_a   1.000
_cell.length_b   1.000
_cell.length_c   1.000
_cell.angle_alpha   90.00
_cell.angle_beta   90.00
_cell.angle_gamma   90.00
#
_symmetry.space_group_name_H-M   'P 1'
#
loop_
_entity.id
_entity.type
_entity.pdbx_description
1 polymer ?
#
loop_
_entity_poly.entity_id
_entity_poly.type
_entity_poly.pdbx_seq_one_letter_code
_entity_poly.pdbx_strand_id
1 'polypeptide(L)'
;MGKNLKDPSRVVGFHFFNPIAVLPLVEIIKTEKTSDVVLATAFDIAKKIKKTPVLVKNAPAFLVNRILLAWMDGIFQCIDEGAPFMQVDNAVVELGYPMSPFTLAALVGPAIALHVQETLNKAWPDRFPVSTGLKNLVAKGKKSILTFTDKGIDVDPEIAAGWPQGDKKFTDDEIRERVLNRVAKEIDFILKEGVVASPKDVDTGVIMGAGWPFFMGGITAYLDQKGISKKVVGRDFHQNGFLAIEK
;
A
#
# COMPACT_ATOMS: atom_id res chain seq x y z
N MET A 1 -16.47 3.08 12.83
CA MET A 1 -16.00 2.39 14.06
C MET A 1 -16.78 2.92 15.26
N GLY A 2 -17.23 2.09 16.20
CA GLY A 2 -17.80 2.53 17.50
C GLY A 2 -19.27 2.99 17.53
N LYS A 3 -20.04 2.93 16.43
CA LYS A 3 -21.43 3.44 16.34
C LYS A 3 -22.40 2.84 17.37
N ASN A 4 -22.19 1.58 17.76
CA ASN A 4 -23.10 0.82 18.64
C ASN A 4 -22.63 0.76 20.10
N LEU A 5 -21.58 1.51 20.46
CA LEU A 5 -21.05 1.53 21.82
C LEU A 5 -21.67 2.69 22.62
N LYS A 6 -21.93 2.46 23.91
CA LYS A 6 -22.50 3.48 24.82
C LYS A 6 -21.65 4.74 24.92
N ASP A 7 -20.32 4.56 24.92
CA ASP A 7 -19.34 5.64 24.94
C ASP A 7 -18.27 5.41 23.87
N PRO A 8 -18.49 5.93 22.64
CA PRO A 8 -17.53 5.81 21.56
C PRO A 8 -16.22 6.59 21.79
N SER A 9 -16.16 7.48 22.78
CA SER A 9 -14.94 8.26 23.05
C SER A 9 -13.78 7.42 23.57
N ARG A 10 -14.11 6.22 24.09
CA ARG A 10 -13.18 5.22 24.61
C ARG A 10 -12.66 4.25 23.54
N VAL A 11 -13.03 4.46 22.28
CA VAL A 11 -12.67 3.58 21.18
C VAL A 11 -11.47 4.13 20.44
N VAL A 12 -10.47 3.29 20.22
CA VAL A 12 -9.30 3.54 19.38
C VAL A 12 -8.95 2.25 18.66
N GLY A 13 -8.49 2.34 17.40
CA GLY A 13 -8.04 1.17 16.66
C GLY A 13 -6.55 0.92 16.85
N PHE A 14 -6.18 -0.35 16.98
CA PHE A 14 -4.81 -0.81 16.81
C PHE A 14 -4.78 -1.70 15.57
N HIS A 15 -4.07 -1.27 14.54
CA HIS A 15 -3.83 -2.08 13.35
C HIS A 15 -2.39 -2.56 13.36
N PHE A 16 -2.23 -3.85 13.67
CA PHE A 16 -0.95 -4.55 13.66
C PHE A 16 -0.69 -5.20 12.30
N PHE A 17 0.59 -5.40 11.99
CA PHE A 17 1.03 -6.06 10.77
C PHE A 17 1.55 -7.47 11.09
N ASN A 18 1.22 -8.45 10.25
CA ASN A 18 1.61 -9.85 10.42
C ASN A 18 3.00 -10.10 9.78
N PRO A 19 3.97 -10.73 10.47
CA PRO A 19 3.92 -11.25 11.85
C PRO A 19 4.02 -10.19 12.94
N ILE A 20 3.06 -10.17 13.87
CA ILE A 20 2.97 -9.17 14.95
C ILE A 20 4.22 -9.17 15.83
N ALA A 21 4.86 -10.32 16.06
CA ALA A 21 6.08 -10.40 16.87
C ALA A 21 7.30 -9.76 16.19
N VAL A 22 7.30 -9.66 14.86
CA VAL A 22 8.47 -9.25 14.05
C VAL A 22 8.31 -7.82 13.54
N LEU A 23 7.14 -7.47 13.00
CA LEU A 23 6.95 -6.18 12.34
C LEU A 23 6.82 -5.04 13.36
N PRO A 24 7.60 -3.95 13.23
CA PRO A 24 7.68 -2.91 14.26
C PRO A 24 6.50 -1.94 14.24
N LEU A 25 5.79 -1.81 13.12
CA LEU A 25 4.72 -0.83 12.96
C LEU A 25 3.44 -1.21 13.72
N VAL A 26 2.77 -0.20 14.27
CA VAL A 26 1.35 -0.24 14.58
C VAL A 26 0.69 1.06 14.13
N GLU A 27 -0.42 0.97 13.40
CA GLU A 27 -1.24 2.15 13.10
C GLU A 27 -2.25 2.36 14.23
N ILE A 28 -2.21 3.52 14.88
CA ILE A 28 -3.18 3.92 15.90
C ILE A 28 -4.28 4.72 15.22
N ILE A 29 -5.48 4.12 15.15
CA ILE A 29 -6.60 4.67 14.39
C ILE A 29 -7.46 5.57 15.27
N LYS A 30 -7.41 6.89 15.02
CA LYS A 30 -8.26 7.90 15.67
C LYS A 30 -9.60 7.99 14.94
N THR A 31 -10.69 7.79 15.68
CA THR A 31 -12.05 8.08 15.19
C THR A 31 -12.43 9.54 15.51
N GLU A 32 -13.51 10.04 14.93
CA GLU A 32 -14.03 11.39 15.22
C GLU A 32 -14.35 11.61 16.71
N LYS A 33 -14.71 10.55 17.44
CA LYS A 33 -15.12 10.64 18.84
C LYS A 33 -14.01 10.28 19.83
N THR A 34 -12.92 9.67 19.38
CA THR A 34 -11.83 9.18 20.25
C THR A 34 -11.25 10.34 21.06
N SER A 35 -11.29 10.23 22.40
CA SER A 35 -10.75 11.27 23.28
C SER A 35 -9.22 11.28 23.29
N ASP A 36 -8.63 12.43 23.58
CA ASP A 36 -7.17 12.57 23.59
C ASP A 36 -6.51 11.75 24.72
N VAL A 37 -7.21 11.51 25.84
CA VAL A 37 -6.74 10.62 26.93
C VAL A 37 -6.62 9.17 26.43
N VAL A 38 -7.62 8.69 25.69
CA VAL A 38 -7.61 7.34 25.12
C VAL A 38 -6.52 7.22 24.06
N LEU A 39 -6.35 8.26 23.24
CA LEU A 39 -5.30 8.30 22.24
C LEU A 39 -3.90 8.29 22.88
N ALA A 40 -3.64 9.14 23.87
CA ALA A 40 -2.37 9.16 24.60
C ALA A 40 -2.07 7.82 25.27
N THR A 41 -3.09 7.18 25.85
CA THR A 41 -2.97 5.83 26.43
C THR A 41 -2.60 4.80 25.36
N ALA A 42 -3.17 4.87 24.17
CA ALA A 42 -2.82 3.97 23.06
C ALA A 42 -1.35 4.12 22.64
N PHE A 43 -0.84 5.35 22.53
CA PHE A 43 0.56 5.62 22.23
C PHE A 43 1.51 5.07 23.31
N ASP A 44 1.16 5.26 24.59
CA ASP A 44 1.92 4.72 25.70
C ASP A 44 1.95 3.17 25.68
N ILE A 45 0.82 2.52 25.40
CA ILE A 45 0.75 1.06 25.24
C ILE A 45 1.63 0.60 24.08
N ALA A 46 1.51 1.21 22.90
CA ALA A 46 2.30 0.86 21.72
C ALA A 46 3.82 0.93 22.02
N LYS A 47 4.25 1.99 22.71
CA LYS A 47 5.64 2.15 23.16
C LYS A 47 6.06 1.05 24.14
N LYS A 48 5.22 0.72 25.13
CA LYS A 48 5.49 -0.35 26.11
C LYS A 48 5.68 -1.72 25.48
N ILE A 49 4.91 -2.02 24.42
CA ILE A 49 5.05 -3.26 23.64
C ILE A 49 6.12 -3.15 22.53
N LYS A 50 6.96 -2.11 22.56
CA LYS A 50 8.08 -1.87 21.63
C LYS A 50 7.65 -1.80 20.17
N LYS A 51 6.48 -1.22 19.92
CA LYS A 51 6.01 -0.87 18.57
C LYS A 51 6.25 0.59 18.27
N THR A 52 6.38 0.89 16.99
CA THR A 52 6.44 2.24 16.44
C THR A 52 5.02 2.65 16.04
N PRO A 53 4.33 3.51 16.82
CA PRO A 53 3.00 3.95 16.49
C PRO A 53 3.01 5.05 15.44
N VAL A 54 2.10 4.96 14.46
CA VAL A 54 1.76 6.06 13.54
C VAL A 54 0.31 6.45 13.78
N LEU A 55 0.05 7.75 13.98
CA LEU A 55 -1.32 8.26 14.12
C LEU A 55 -2.00 8.26 12.76
N VAL A 56 -3.12 7.56 12.65
CA VAL A 56 -3.89 7.50 11.40
C VAL A 56 -5.35 7.85 11.68
N LYS A 57 -5.93 8.75 10.88
CA LYS A 57 -7.37 9.02 10.90
C LYS A 57 -8.13 7.78 10.40
N ASN A 58 -9.28 7.48 10.98
CA ASN A 58 -10.14 6.41 10.50
C ASN A 58 -10.61 6.68 9.05
N ALA A 59 -9.99 5.97 8.10
CA ALA A 59 -10.29 6.01 6.67
C ALA A 59 -10.28 4.58 6.09
N PRO A 60 -10.98 4.32 4.96
CA PRO A 60 -10.93 3.03 4.28
C PRO A 60 -9.49 2.57 4.02
N ALA A 61 -9.15 1.37 4.51
CA ALA A 61 -7.80 0.76 4.46
C ALA A 61 -6.66 1.58 5.11
N PHE A 62 -6.98 2.56 5.96
CA PHE A 62 -6.01 3.33 6.76
C PHE A 62 -4.88 3.95 5.91
N LEU A 63 -3.62 3.80 6.32
CA LEU A 63 -2.45 4.35 5.62
C LEU A 63 -1.76 3.30 4.75
N VAL A 64 -1.15 2.28 5.36
CA VAL A 64 -0.24 1.37 4.65
C VAL A 64 -0.99 0.49 3.65
N ASN A 65 -2.13 -0.10 4.05
CA ASN A 65 -2.89 -0.96 3.12
C ASN A 65 -3.42 -0.15 1.94
N ARG A 66 -3.83 1.10 2.15
CA ARG A 66 -4.28 1.99 1.07
C ARG A 66 -3.18 2.26 0.04
N ILE A 67 -1.95 2.53 0.51
CA ILE A 67 -0.77 2.72 -0.36
C ILE A 67 -0.41 1.41 -1.06
N LEU A 68 -0.40 0.29 -0.34
CA LEU A 68 -0.05 -1.02 -0.90
C LEU A 68 -1.02 -1.44 -2.01
N LEU A 69 -2.31 -1.18 -1.83
CA LEU A 69 -3.33 -1.46 -2.84
C LEU A 69 -3.22 -0.53 -4.05
N ALA A 70 -2.83 0.74 -3.87
CA ALA A 70 -2.51 1.62 -4.99
C ALA A 70 -1.28 1.14 -5.77
N TRP A 71 -0.26 0.65 -5.06
CA TRP A 71 0.91 0.03 -5.66
C TRP A 71 0.56 -1.24 -6.46
N MET A 72 -0.23 -2.15 -5.88
CA MET A 72 -0.73 -3.35 -6.58
C MET A 72 -1.63 -3.00 -7.78
N ASP A 73 -2.48 -1.98 -7.66
CA ASP A 73 -3.34 -1.50 -8.75
C ASP A 73 -2.50 -1.01 -9.95
N GLY A 74 -1.43 -0.25 -9.72
CA GLY A 74 -0.51 0.16 -10.78
C GLY A 74 0.16 -1.02 -11.49
N ILE A 75 0.50 -2.08 -10.74
CA ILE A 75 1.08 -3.32 -11.28
C ILE A 75 0.06 -4.05 -12.15
N PHE A 76 -1.15 -4.29 -11.62
CA PHE A 76 -2.19 -5.02 -12.35
C PHE A 76 -2.65 -4.28 -13.60
N GLN A 77 -2.71 -2.95 -13.58
CA GLN A 77 -3.02 -2.16 -14.78
C GLN A 77 -1.98 -2.33 -15.88
N CYS A 78 -0.68 -2.42 -15.55
CA CYS A 78 0.34 -2.72 -16.56
C CYS A 78 0.09 -4.09 -17.21
N ILE A 79 -0.28 -5.10 -16.42
CA ILE A 79 -0.61 -6.45 -16.93
C ILE A 79 -1.86 -6.41 -17.80
N ASP A 80 -2.91 -5.73 -17.32
CA ASP A 80 -4.18 -5.56 -18.05
C ASP A 80 -3.94 -4.87 -19.42
N GLU A 81 -3.01 -3.90 -19.49
CA GLU A 81 -2.61 -3.21 -20.72
C GLU A 81 -1.71 -4.06 -21.65
N GLY A 82 -1.14 -5.18 -21.19
CA GLY A 82 -0.36 -6.12 -22.01
C GLY A 82 1.06 -6.44 -21.52
N ALA A 83 1.49 -5.87 -20.38
CA ALA A 83 2.81 -6.18 -19.82
C ALA A 83 2.90 -7.66 -19.37
N PRO A 84 3.95 -8.39 -19.73
CA PRO A 84 4.21 -9.73 -19.19
C PRO A 84 4.29 -9.72 -17.66
N PHE A 85 3.59 -10.65 -17.02
CA PHE A 85 3.57 -10.81 -15.56
C PHE A 85 4.98 -10.79 -14.94
N MET A 86 5.88 -11.65 -15.42
CA MET A 86 7.23 -11.76 -14.87
C MET A 86 8.06 -10.49 -15.10
N GLN A 87 7.81 -9.76 -16.19
CA GLN A 87 8.46 -8.46 -16.42
C GLN A 87 8.01 -7.46 -15.35
N VAL A 88 6.70 -7.38 -15.08
CA VAL A 88 6.15 -6.47 -14.07
C VAL A 88 6.65 -6.82 -12.66
N ASP A 89 6.66 -8.11 -12.29
CA ASP A 89 7.13 -8.56 -10.97
C ASP A 89 8.61 -8.18 -10.78
N ASN A 90 9.45 -8.43 -11.78
CA ASN A 90 10.88 -8.13 -11.73
C ASN A 90 11.19 -6.63 -11.74
N ALA A 91 10.54 -5.85 -12.61
CA ALA A 91 10.76 -4.41 -12.72
C ALA A 91 10.50 -3.68 -11.40
N VAL A 92 9.53 -4.15 -10.62
CA VAL A 92 9.18 -3.54 -9.34
C VAL A 92 10.05 -4.03 -8.18
N VAL A 93 10.58 -5.26 -8.24
CA VAL A 93 11.58 -5.76 -7.26
C VAL A 93 12.81 -4.86 -7.23
N GLU A 94 13.22 -4.30 -8.37
CA GLU A 94 14.36 -3.37 -8.45
C GLU A 94 14.17 -2.08 -7.63
N LEU A 95 12.94 -1.76 -7.21
CA LEU A 95 12.69 -0.66 -6.26
C LEU A 95 13.19 -0.97 -4.84
N GLY A 96 13.64 -2.19 -4.56
CA GLY A 96 14.29 -2.57 -3.31
C GLY A 96 13.36 -3.11 -2.22
N TYR A 97 12.13 -3.52 -2.58
CA TYR A 97 11.24 -4.22 -1.65
C TYR A 97 11.81 -5.60 -1.27
N PRO A 98 11.52 -6.11 -0.05
CA PRO A 98 12.07 -7.37 0.45
C PRO A 98 11.57 -8.61 -0.30
N MET A 99 10.51 -8.48 -1.10
CA MET A 99 9.93 -9.56 -1.89
C MET A 99 9.18 -8.99 -3.09
N SER A 100 8.96 -9.86 -4.09
CA SER A 100 8.22 -9.48 -5.30
C SER A 100 6.73 -9.26 -5.02
N PRO A 101 6.06 -8.39 -5.80
CA PRO A 101 4.61 -8.18 -5.69
C PRO A 101 3.77 -9.47 -5.66
N PHE A 102 4.08 -10.44 -6.52
CA PHE A 102 3.30 -11.68 -6.57
C PHE A 102 3.58 -12.58 -5.37
N THR A 103 4.81 -12.59 -4.86
CA THR A 103 5.15 -13.27 -3.62
C THR A 103 4.39 -12.65 -2.43
N LEU A 104 4.37 -11.32 -2.35
CA LEU A 104 3.62 -10.60 -1.31
C LEU A 104 2.12 -10.88 -1.39
N ALA A 105 1.55 -10.84 -2.60
CA ALA A 105 0.13 -11.15 -2.82
C ALA A 105 -0.23 -12.58 -2.37
N ALA A 106 0.66 -13.55 -2.58
CA ALA A 106 0.48 -14.93 -2.13
C ALA A 106 0.54 -15.08 -0.60
N LEU A 107 1.43 -14.34 0.07
CA LEU A 107 1.55 -14.34 1.53
C LEU A 107 0.39 -13.66 2.23
N VAL A 108 -0.07 -12.51 1.70
CA VAL A 108 -1.25 -11.79 2.21
C VAL A 108 -2.52 -12.60 1.94
N GLY A 109 -2.61 -13.23 0.76
CA GLY A 109 -3.78 -13.96 0.31
C GLY A 109 -4.62 -13.14 -0.67
N PRO A 110 -4.82 -13.62 -1.91
CA PRO A 110 -5.59 -12.91 -2.94
C PRO A 110 -7.02 -12.53 -2.52
N ALA A 111 -7.69 -13.37 -1.72
CA ALA A 111 -9.05 -13.09 -1.24
C ALA A 111 -9.10 -11.88 -0.29
N ILE A 112 -8.07 -11.70 0.55
CA ILE A 112 -7.95 -10.55 1.44
C ILE A 112 -7.68 -9.30 0.61
N ALA A 113 -6.73 -9.38 -0.34
CA ALA A 113 -6.45 -8.27 -1.25
C ALA A 113 -7.70 -7.82 -2.02
N LEU A 114 -8.48 -8.76 -2.56
CA LEU A 114 -9.73 -8.47 -3.26
C LEU A 114 -10.75 -7.80 -2.34
N HIS A 115 -10.94 -8.32 -1.13
CA HIS A 115 -11.87 -7.74 -0.16
C HIS A 115 -11.51 -6.29 0.21
N VAL A 116 -10.23 -6.00 0.40
CA VAL A 116 -9.75 -4.64 0.68
C VAL A 116 -9.92 -3.75 -0.55
N GLN A 117 -9.64 -4.26 -1.76
CA GLN A 117 -9.86 -3.52 -3.01
C GLN A 117 -11.33 -3.17 -3.20
N GLU A 118 -12.26 -4.09 -2.92
CA GLU A 118 -13.70 -3.81 -2.96
C GLU A 118 -14.14 -2.77 -1.92
N THR A 119 -13.52 -2.80 -0.73
CA THR A 119 -13.77 -1.78 0.31
C THR A 119 -13.31 -0.40 -0.15
N LEU A 120 -12.13 -0.32 -0.77
CA LEU A 120 -11.60 0.91 -1.36
C LEU A 120 -12.44 1.38 -2.55
N ASN A 121 -12.87 0.46 -3.42
CA ASN A 121 -13.75 0.76 -4.56
C ASN A 121 -15.09 1.35 -4.09
N LYS A 122 -15.72 0.78 -3.05
CA LYS A 122 -16.97 1.32 -2.49
C LYS A 122 -16.82 2.76 -1.98
N ALA A 123 -15.64 3.10 -1.45
CA ALA A 123 -15.35 4.46 -0.99
C ALA A 123 -14.97 5.40 -2.14
N TRP A 124 -14.19 4.90 -3.11
CA TRP A 124 -13.65 5.67 -4.22
C TRP A 124 -13.62 4.85 -5.52
N PRO A 125 -14.76 4.71 -6.22
CA PRO A 125 -14.87 3.83 -7.38
C PRO A 125 -13.88 4.17 -8.50
N ASP A 126 -13.70 5.46 -8.77
CA ASP A 126 -12.83 5.95 -9.86
C ASP A 126 -11.33 5.83 -9.54
N ARG A 127 -10.99 5.68 -8.25
CA ARG A 127 -9.60 5.63 -7.80
C ARG A 127 -9.10 4.20 -7.62
N PHE A 128 -10.00 3.30 -7.24
CA PHE A 128 -9.69 1.91 -6.97
C PHE A 128 -10.63 1.00 -7.76
N PRO A 129 -10.45 0.86 -9.09
CA PRO A 129 -11.20 -0.14 -9.85
C PRO A 129 -10.90 -1.54 -9.30
N VAL A 130 -11.90 -2.42 -9.31
CA VAL A 130 -11.69 -3.81 -8.86
C VAL A 130 -11.11 -4.62 -10.01
N SER A 131 -9.93 -5.23 -9.80
CA SER A 131 -9.22 -5.96 -10.84
C SER A 131 -9.98 -7.22 -11.25
N THR A 132 -10.21 -7.38 -12.56
CA THR A 132 -10.80 -8.59 -13.14
C THR A 132 -9.89 -9.79 -12.95
N GLY A 133 -8.57 -9.62 -13.15
CA GLY A 133 -7.58 -10.67 -12.92
C GLY A 133 -7.58 -11.19 -11.49
N LEU A 134 -7.60 -10.27 -10.51
CA LEU A 134 -7.67 -10.64 -9.09
C LEU A 134 -8.99 -11.36 -8.74
N LYS A 135 -10.12 -10.92 -9.29
CA LYS A 135 -11.40 -11.63 -9.15
C LYS A 135 -11.34 -13.06 -9.68
N ASN A 136 -10.75 -13.25 -10.85
CA ASN A 136 -10.63 -14.56 -11.49
C ASN A 136 -9.68 -15.48 -10.71
N LEU A 137 -8.57 -14.95 -10.18
CA LEU A 137 -7.67 -15.67 -9.28
C LEU A 137 -8.41 -16.21 -8.05
N VAL A 138 -9.21 -15.37 -7.39
CA VAL A 138 -9.99 -15.74 -6.20
C VAL A 138 -11.11 -16.72 -6.55
N ALA A 139 -11.84 -16.51 -7.64
CA ALA A 139 -12.92 -17.38 -8.09
C ALA A 139 -12.44 -18.81 -8.40
N LYS A 140 -11.20 -18.96 -8.86
CA LYS A 140 -10.54 -20.26 -9.09
C LYS A 140 -9.95 -20.89 -7.83
N GLY A 141 -10.06 -20.23 -6.67
CA GLY A 141 -9.52 -20.73 -5.39
C GLY A 141 -8.00 -20.78 -5.32
N LYS A 142 -7.30 -20.06 -6.22
CA LYS A 142 -5.85 -20.06 -6.33
C LYS A 142 -5.25 -19.06 -5.34
N LYS A 143 -4.17 -19.47 -4.67
CA LYS A 143 -3.52 -18.66 -3.62
C LYS A 143 -2.38 -17.79 -4.14
N SER A 144 -1.94 -18.00 -5.38
CA SER A 144 -0.79 -17.34 -5.98
C SER A 144 -1.00 -17.18 -7.48
N ILE A 145 -0.43 -16.12 -8.04
CA ILE A 145 -0.32 -15.92 -9.49
C ILE A 145 0.74 -16.86 -10.09
N LEU A 146 1.75 -17.20 -9.28
CA LEU A 146 2.86 -18.07 -9.64
C LEU A 146 2.60 -19.51 -9.19
N THR A 147 3.07 -20.47 -9.99
CA THR A 147 3.06 -21.91 -9.72
C THR A 147 4.44 -22.52 -9.97
N PHE A 148 4.66 -23.72 -9.44
CA PHE A 148 5.82 -24.53 -9.78
C PHE A 148 5.58 -25.28 -11.09
N THR A 149 6.58 -25.26 -11.96
CA THR A 149 6.63 -25.97 -13.25
C THR A 149 7.92 -26.79 -13.34
N ASP A 150 8.03 -27.64 -14.36
CA ASP A 150 9.24 -28.41 -14.63
C ASP A 150 10.48 -27.54 -14.90
N LYS A 151 10.29 -26.26 -15.23
CA LYS A 151 11.35 -25.29 -15.52
C LYS A 151 11.62 -24.30 -14.37
N GLY A 152 10.93 -24.46 -13.23
CA GLY A 152 11.01 -23.56 -12.09
C GLY A 152 9.68 -22.85 -11.81
N ILE A 153 9.74 -21.68 -11.16
CA ILE A 153 8.56 -20.88 -10.83
C ILE A 153 8.16 -20.05 -12.06
N ASP A 154 6.89 -20.15 -12.47
CA ASP A 154 6.31 -19.38 -13.58
C ASP A 154 4.84 -19.02 -13.27
N VAL A 155 4.22 -18.21 -14.12
CA VAL A 155 2.80 -17.83 -14.00
C VAL A 155 1.91 -19.06 -14.20
N ASP A 156 0.90 -19.22 -13.35
CA ASP A 156 -0.10 -20.26 -13.52
C ASP A 156 -0.87 -20.05 -14.84
N PRO A 157 -0.85 -21.01 -15.79
CA PRO A 157 -1.50 -20.87 -17.09
C PRO A 157 -3.00 -20.59 -17.00
N GLU A 158 -3.68 -21.11 -15.97
CA GLU A 158 -5.11 -20.84 -15.76
C GLU A 158 -5.33 -19.39 -15.33
N ILE A 159 -4.37 -18.80 -14.61
CA ILE A 159 -4.42 -17.40 -14.20
C ILE A 159 -4.10 -16.49 -15.37
N ALA A 160 -3.04 -16.79 -16.13
CA ALA A 160 -2.69 -16.04 -17.33
C ALA A 160 -3.86 -16.00 -18.33
N ALA A 161 -4.49 -17.15 -18.62
CA ALA A 161 -5.62 -17.25 -19.54
C ALA A 161 -6.89 -16.52 -19.05
N GLY A 162 -7.01 -16.28 -17.74
CA GLY A 162 -8.13 -15.56 -17.14
C GLY A 162 -7.85 -14.09 -16.88
N TRP A 163 -6.67 -13.57 -17.18
CA TRP A 163 -6.30 -12.19 -16.91
C TRP A 163 -6.52 -11.34 -18.17
N PRO A 164 -7.06 -10.11 -18.07
CA PRO A 164 -7.09 -9.20 -19.21
C PRO A 164 -5.68 -9.00 -19.77
N GLN A 165 -5.52 -9.08 -21.09
CA GLN A 165 -4.25 -8.78 -21.73
C GLN A 165 -4.49 -7.90 -22.95
N GLY A 166 -4.04 -6.65 -22.86
CA GLY A 166 -3.84 -5.78 -24.01
C GLY A 166 -2.59 -6.17 -24.81
N ASP A 167 -2.25 -5.33 -25.78
CA ASP A 167 -1.13 -5.52 -26.71
C ASP A 167 -0.04 -4.45 -26.55
N LYS A 168 -0.14 -3.59 -25.53
CA LYS A 168 0.82 -2.53 -25.28
C LYS A 168 2.13 -3.12 -24.78
N LYS A 169 3.23 -2.66 -25.37
CA LYS A 169 4.59 -3.00 -24.95
C LYS A 169 5.04 -2.01 -23.88
N PHE A 170 5.80 -2.53 -22.92
CA PHE A 170 6.36 -1.76 -21.82
C PHE A 170 7.85 -2.03 -21.69
N THR A 171 8.57 -0.98 -21.34
CA THR A 171 9.90 -1.06 -20.74
C THR A 171 9.79 -1.16 -19.22
N ASP A 172 10.84 -1.66 -18.56
CA ASP A 172 10.86 -1.79 -17.10
C ASP A 172 10.77 -0.42 -16.41
N ASP A 173 11.36 0.61 -17.03
CA ASP A 173 11.26 2.00 -16.58
C ASP A 173 9.82 2.53 -16.65
N GLU A 174 9.08 2.25 -17.73
CA GLU A 174 7.67 2.65 -17.85
C GLU A 174 6.78 1.96 -16.82
N ILE A 175 7.05 0.68 -16.51
CA ILE A 175 6.33 -0.06 -15.46
C ILE A 175 6.61 0.59 -14.10
N ARG A 176 7.89 0.79 -13.75
CA ARG A 176 8.27 1.44 -12.48
C ARG A 176 7.64 2.83 -12.36
N GLU A 177 7.70 3.62 -13.42
CA GLU A 177 7.13 4.96 -13.42
C GLU A 177 5.60 4.93 -13.25
N ARG A 178 4.88 4.04 -13.95
CA ARG A 178 3.42 3.91 -13.80
C ARG A 178 3.02 3.57 -12.37
N VAL A 179 3.71 2.60 -11.76
CA VAL A 179 3.48 2.18 -10.38
C VAL A 179 3.75 3.33 -9.41
N LEU A 180 4.89 4.01 -9.54
CA LEU A 180 5.24 5.14 -8.68
C LEU A 180 4.31 6.34 -8.88
N ASN A 181 3.85 6.61 -10.10
CA ASN A 181 2.86 7.65 -10.39
C ASN A 181 1.53 7.35 -9.67
N ARG A 182 1.07 6.09 -9.70
CA ARG A 182 -0.15 5.66 -9.02
C ARG A 182 -0.03 5.81 -7.49
N VAL A 183 1.12 5.47 -6.93
CA VAL A 183 1.42 5.63 -5.50
C VAL A 183 1.52 7.11 -5.10
N ALA A 184 2.23 7.93 -5.87
CA ALA A 184 2.36 9.37 -5.60
C ALA A 184 0.99 10.06 -5.55
N LYS A 185 0.12 9.73 -6.51
CA LYS A 185 -1.25 10.27 -6.54
C LYS A 185 -2.04 9.86 -5.30
N GLU A 186 -1.89 8.62 -4.83
CA GLU A 186 -2.57 8.15 -3.62
C GLU A 186 -2.07 8.83 -2.35
N ILE A 187 -0.75 9.00 -2.23
CA ILE A 187 -0.11 9.70 -1.12
C ILE A 187 -0.62 11.15 -1.04
N ASP A 188 -0.74 11.84 -2.17
CA ASP A 188 -1.30 13.21 -2.17
C ASP A 188 -2.74 13.25 -1.67
N PHE A 189 -3.58 12.29 -2.04
CA PHE A 189 -4.92 12.18 -1.46
C PHE A 189 -4.91 11.88 0.04
N ILE A 190 -4.07 10.95 0.50
CA ILE A 190 -3.89 10.61 1.93
C ILE A 190 -3.53 11.87 2.74
N LEU A 191 -2.61 12.67 2.22
CA LEU A 191 -2.19 13.93 2.87
C LEU A 191 -3.30 14.99 2.83
N LYS A 192 -3.97 15.20 1.69
CA LYS A 192 -5.08 16.16 1.55
C LYS A 192 -6.29 15.81 2.41
N GLU A 193 -6.57 14.53 2.59
CA GLU A 193 -7.66 14.03 3.43
C GLU A 193 -7.33 14.07 4.95
N GLY A 194 -6.07 14.40 5.28
CA GLY A 194 -5.56 14.39 6.65
C GLY A 194 -5.58 12.99 7.27
N VAL A 195 -5.32 11.96 6.46
CA VAL A 195 -5.22 10.57 6.96
C VAL A 195 -4.03 10.44 7.90
N VAL A 196 -2.94 11.12 7.57
CA VAL A 196 -1.79 11.36 8.45
C VAL A 196 -1.42 12.84 8.42
N ALA A 197 -0.61 13.28 9.39
CA ALA A 197 -0.28 14.69 9.54
C ALA A 197 0.78 15.17 8.54
N SER A 198 1.72 14.29 8.15
CA SER A 198 2.87 14.69 7.34
C SER A 198 3.37 13.58 6.40
N PRO A 199 4.18 13.92 5.38
CA PRO A 199 4.89 12.94 4.55
C PRO A 199 5.78 11.98 5.38
N LYS A 200 6.33 12.45 6.51
CA LYS A 200 7.18 11.64 7.40
C LYS A 200 6.39 10.48 8.03
N ASP A 201 5.10 10.67 8.30
CA ASP A 201 4.22 9.60 8.81
C ASP A 201 3.95 8.55 7.72
N VAL A 202 3.79 9.00 6.46
CA VAL A 202 3.72 8.10 5.29
C VAL A 202 4.99 7.27 5.21
N ASP A 203 6.14 7.91 5.22
CA ASP A 203 7.44 7.24 5.12
C ASP A 203 7.66 6.25 6.26
N THR A 204 7.38 6.65 7.50
CA THR A 204 7.46 5.77 8.67
C THR A 204 6.57 4.55 8.50
N GLY A 205 5.32 4.75 8.06
CA GLY A 205 4.37 3.66 7.82
C GLY A 205 4.85 2.69 6.73
N VAL A 206 5.29 3.20 5.59
CA VAL A 206 5.69 2.35 4.46
C VAL A 206 7.02 1.65 4.71
N ILE A 207 8.00 2.30 5.36
CA ILE A 207 9.26 1.65 5.77
C ILE A 207 8.98 0.52 6.77
N MET A 208 8.23 0.81 7.83
CA MET A 208 8.06 -0.11 8.96
C MET A 208 6.98 -1.17 8.73
N GLY A 209 6.04 -0.92 7.80
CA GLY A 209 4.89 -1.78 7.53
C GLY A 209 4.96 -2.51 6.18
N ALA A 210 5.33 -1.80 5.11
CA ALA A 210 5.40 -2.35 3.76
C ALA A 210 6.82 -2.71 3.30
N GLY A 211 7.84 -2.39 4.10
CA GLY A 211 9.24 -2.76 3.82
C GLY A 211 9.91 -1.91 2.74
N TRP A 212 9.55 -0.64 2.60
CA TRP A 212 10.32 0.27 1.74
C TRP A 212 11.80 0.32 2.16
N PRO A 213 12.76 0.29 1.23
CA PRO A 213 14.19 0.28 1.56
C PRO A 213 14.60 1.56 2.27
N PHE A 214 14.81 1.48 3.58
CA PHE A 214 15.12 2.64 4.43
C PHE A 214 16.36 3.44 3.99
N PHE A 215 17.32 2.80 3.33
CA PHE A 215 18.52 3.45 2.81
C PHE A 215 18.25 4.36 1.61
N MET A 216 17.07 4.24 0.98
CA MET A 216 16.56 5.20 -0.01
C MET A 216 15.79 6.37 0.65
N GLY A 217 15.83 6.47 1.98
CA GLY A 217 14.98 7.36 2.76
C GLY A 217 13.56 6.81 2.85
N GLY A 218 12.57 7.67 2.67
CA GLY A 218 11.16 7.31 2.58
C GLY A 218 10.62 7.37 1.16
N ILE A 219 9.47 6.73 0.94
CA ILE A 219 8.84 6.71 -0.38
C ILE A 219 8.50 8.12 -0.88
N THR A 220 8.08 9.03 0.01
CA THR A 220 7.77 10.41 -0.37
C THR A 220 9.03 11.19 -0.74
N ALA A 221 10.14 10.98 -0.03
CA ALA A 221 11.44 11.56 -0.38
C ALA A 221 11.97 11.02 -1.72
N TYR A 222 11.82 9.71 -1.96
CA TYR A 222 12.20 9.09 -3.23
C TYR A 222 11.41 9.66 -4.41
N LEU A 223 10.09 9.82 -4.24
CA LEU A 223 9.22 10.42 -5.27
C LEU A 223 9.60 11.86 -5.59
N ASP A 224 10.00 12.65 -4.59
CA ASP A 224 10.53 14.01 -4.77
C ASP A 224 11.86 13.98 -5.53
N GLN A 225 12.81 13.12 -5.13
CA GLN A 225 14.12 13.00 -5.79
C GLN A 225 14.02 12.56 -7.25
N LYS A 226 13.05 11.71 -7.59
CA LYS A 226 12.78 11.27 -8.96
C LYS A 226 11.96 12.29 -9.77
N GLY A 227 11.52 13.39 -9.15
CA GLY A 227 10.66 14.39 -9.78
C GLY A 227 9.24 13.90 -10.08
N ILE A 228 8.85 12.75 -9.54
CA ILE A 228 7.55 12.11 -9.80
C ILE A 228 6.44 12.86 -9.08
N SER A 229 6.66 13.26 -7.82
CA SER A 229 5.69 14.07 -7.07
C SER A 229 5.37 15.35 -7.81
N LYS A 230 6.38 16.11 -8.24
CA LYS A 230 6.19 17.32 -9.04
C LYS A 230 5.46 17.05 -10.36
N LYS A 231 5.80 15.97 -11.08
CA LYS A 231 5.16 15.58 -12.35
C LYS A 231 3.68 15.22 -12.17
N VAL A 232 3.34 14.47 -11.13
CA VAL A 232 2.02 13.85 -10.95
C VAL A 232 1.07 14.73 -10.13
N VAL A 233 1.60 15.41 -9.12
CA VAL A 233 0.79 16.18 -8.14
C VAL A 233 1.10 17.68 -8.15
N GLY A 234 2.03 18.14 -8.99
CA GLY A 234 2.33 19.55 -9.22
C GLY A 234 3.24 20.19 -8.17
N ARG A 235 3.72 19.43 -7.18
CA ARG A 235 4.58 19.91 -6.09
C ARG A 235 5.37 18.74 -5.49
N ASP A 236 6.45 19.07 -4.80
CA ASP A 236 7.13 18.11 -3.93
C ASP A 236 6.30 17.88 -2.65
N PHE A 237 6.46 16.70 -2.05
CA PHE A 237 5.89 16.41 -0.73
C PHE A 237 6.64 17.18 0.35
N HIS A 238 7.96 17.34 0.22
CA HIS A 238 8.81 18.11 1.13
C HIS A 238 9.15 19.50 0.58
N GLN A 239 8.26 20.47 0.75
CA GLN A 239 8.43 21.80 0.15
C GLN A 239 9.67 22.58 0.63
N ASN A 240 10.14 22.31 1.86
CA ASN A 240 11.35 22.91 2.40
C ASN A 240 12.62 22.08 2.12
N GLY A 241 12.50 21.00 1.32
CA GLY A 241 13.52 19.98 1.15
C GLY A 241 13.38 18.87 2.21
N PHE A 242 13.64 17.63 1.81
CA PHE A 242 13.48 16.45 2.68
C PHE A 242 14.49 16.37 3.84
N LEU A 243 15.56 17.18 3.80
CA LEU A 243 16.54 17.33 4.90
C LEU A 243 16.20 18.47 5.87
N ALA A 244 15.15 19.25 5.60
CA ALA A 244 14.79 20.37 6.46
C ALA A 244 14.20 19.86 7.79
N ILE A 245 14.80 20.31 8.90
CA ILE A 245 14.23 20.17 10.23
C ILE A 245 13.12 21.21 10.33
N GLU A 246 11.87 20.75 10.46
CA GLU A 246 10.74 21.63 10.79
C GLU A 246 10.98 22.19 12.19
N LYS A 247 11.02 23.53 12.29
CA LYS A 247 11.20 24.26 13.55
C LYS A 247 9.93 24.23 14.39
#